data_AF-A0A1H9XIW4-F1
#
_entry.id   AF-A0A1H9XIW4-F1
#
_cell.length_a   1.000
_cell.length_b   1.000
_cell.length_c   1.000
_cell.angle_alpha   90.00
_cell.angle_beta   90.00
_cell.angle_gamma   90.00
#
_symmetry.space_group_name_H-M   'P 1'
#
loop_
_entity.id
_entity.type
_entity.pdbx_description
1 polymer ?
#
loop_
_entity_poly.entity_id
_entity_poly.type
_entity_poly.pdbx_seq_one_letter_code
_entity_poly.pdbx_strand_id
1 'polypeptide(L)' 'MAPKVVIQLVEELKDIMPIGEICRHLGVGRSSYYGWRKNAGQFTQKEIRDQQIGDLCKQHKFRYGYRKIAALYP' A
#
# COMPACT_ATOMS: atom_id res chain seq x y z
N MET A 1 2.12 -9.86 5.89
CA MET A 1 2.61 -8.54 6.36
C MET A 1 2.27 -7.48 5.31
N ALA A 2 1.87 -6.28 5.69
CA ALA A 2 1.57 -5.21 4.73
C ALA A 2 2.88 -4.64 4.12
N PRO A 3 3.08 -4.69 2.78
CA PRO A 3 4.32 -4.26 2.14
C PRO A 3 4.76 -2.84 2.50
N LYS A 4 3.80 -1.92 2.60
CA LYS A 4 4.04 -0.50 2.93
C LYS A 4 4.66 -0.31 4.31
N VAL A 5 4.19 -1.06 5.31
CA VAL A 5 4.70 -1.01 6.68
C VAL A 5 6.12 -1.55 6.74
N VAL A 6 6.40 -2.64 6.02
CA VAL A 6 7.75 -3.22 5.95
C VAL A 6 8.74 -2.25 5.31
N ILE A 7 8.35 -1.63 4.19
CA ILE A 7 9.21 -0.65 3.51
C ILE A 7 9.53 0.51 4.45
N GLN A 8 8.52 1.06 5.12
CA GLN A 8 8.71 2.18 6.06
C GLN A 8 9.68 1.81 7.19
N LEU A 9 9.45 0.67 7.85
CA LEU A 9 10.29 0.23 8.96
C LEU A 9 11.74 -0.06 8.52
N VAL A 10 11.92 -0.65 7.33
CA VAL A 10 13.27 -0.87 6.78
C VAL A 10 13.96 0.46 6.48
N GLU A 11 13.26 1.47 5.95
CA GLU A 11 13.85 2.79 5.69
C GLU A 11 14.22 3.54 6.98
N GLU A 12 13.47 3.37 8.07
CA GLU A 12 13.79 3.95 9.39
C GLU A 12 14.99 3.26 10.06
N LEU A 13 15.18 1.96 9.84
CA LEU A 13 16.21 1.16 10.52
C LEU A 13 17.49 0.94 9.69
N LYS A 14 17.48 1.25 8.38
CA LYS A 14 18.62 0.97 7.47
C LYS A 14 19.94 1.61 7.90
N ASP A 15 19.87 2.72 8.64
CA ASP A 15 21.04 3.46 9.11
C ASP A 15 21.63 2.86 10.41
N ILE A 16 20.86 2.01 11.10
CA ILE A 16 21.25 1.35 12.35
C ILE A 16 21.71 -0.08 12.08
N MET A 17 21.09 -0.76 11.11
CA MET A 17 21.35 -2.17 10.85
C MET A 17 21.20 -2.53 9.36
N PRO A 18 21.93 -3.55 8.88
CA PRO A 18 21.86 -3.96 7.48
C PRO A 18 20.45 -4.40 7.07
N ILE A 19 20.01 -3.99 5.88
CA ILE A 19 18.70 -4.36 5.30
C ILE A 19 18.46 -5.87 5.35
N GLY A 20 19.52 -6.66 5.14
CA GLY A 20 19.45 -8.11 5.19
C GLY A 20 19.09 -8.68 6.57
N GLU A 21 19.55 -8.04 7.64
CA GLU A 21 19.19 -8.41 9.02
C GLU A 21 17.79 -7.93 9.36
N ILE A 22 17.43 -6.69 8.98
CA ILE A 22 16.07 -6.17 9.20
C ILE A 22 15.05 -7.12 8.57
N CYS A 23 15.26 -7.48 7.30
CA CYS A 23 14.41 -8.41 6.58
C CYS A 23 14.32 -9.78 7.28
N ARG A 24 15.44 -10.28 7.83
CA ARG A 24 15.47 -11.53 8.58
C ARG A 24 14.64 -11.45 9.87
N HIS A 25 14.78 -10.37 10.64
CA HIS A 25 13.99 -10.15 11.87
C HIS A 25 12.49 -9.99 11.58
N LEU A 26 12.15 -9.40 10.43
CA LEU A 26 10.77 -9.26 9.98
C LEU A 26 10.19 -10.52 9.32
N GLY A 27 10.98 -11.58 9.13
CA GLY A 27 10.55 -12.79 8.43
C GLY A 27 10.24 -12.56 6.94
N VAL A 28 10.86 -11.56 6.32
CA VAL A 28 10.66 -11.18 4.92
C VAL A 28 11.92 -11.51 4.10
N GLY A 29 11.75 -12.11 2.93
CA GLY A 29 12.86 -12.31 2.00
C GLY A 29 13.36 -10.99 1.42
N ARG A 30 14.69 -10.86 1.23
CA ARG A 30 15.28 -9.65 0.60
C ARG A 30 14.66 -9.35 -0.77
N SER A 31 14.40 -10.40 -1.57
CA SER A 31 13.75 -10.28 -2.88
C SER A 31 12.35 -9.67 -2.78
N SER A 32 11.55 -10.07 -1.79
CA SER A 32 10.24 -9.49 -1.53
C SER A 32 10.34 -8.02 -1.15
N TYR A 33 11.26 -7.64 -0.26
CA TYR A 33 11.49 -6.24 0.09
C TYR A 33 11.84 -5.38 -1.12
N TYR A 34 12.83 -5.79 -1.93
CA TYR A 34 13.21 -5.00 -3.12
C TYR A 34 12.11 -4.98 -4.18
N GLY A 35 11.36 -6.08 -4.33
CA GLY A 35 10.18 -6.14 -5.18
C GLY A 35 9.09 -5.15 -4.74
N TRP A 36 8.81 -5.09 -3.44
CA TRP A 36 7.86 -4.11 -2.89
C TRP A 36 8.38 -2.69 -3.03
N ARG A 37 9.65 -2.43 -2.72
CA ARG A 37 10.27 -1.10 -2.85
C ARG A 37 10.19 -0.57 -4.28
N LYS A 38 10.45 -1.42 -5.28
CA LYS A 38 10.32 -1.06 -6.69
C LYS A 38 8.89 -0.63 -7.06
N ASN A 39 7.89 -1.27 -6.45
CA ASN A 39 6.48 -0.99 -6.70
C ASN A 39 5.87 0.02 -5.71
N ALA A 40 6.62 0.49 -4.71
CA ALA A 40 6.10 1.30 -3.59
C ALA A 40 5.54 2.66 -4.02
N GLY A 41 6.02 3.20 -5.15
CA GLY A 41 5.53 4.45 -5.75
C GLY A 41 4.47 4.26 -6.84
N GLN A 42 4.12 3.02 -7.18
CA GLN A 42 3.12 2.74 -8.20
C GLN A 42 1.80 2.39 -7.52
N PHE A 43 0.84 3.30 -7.59
CA PHE A 43 -0.53 2.95 -7.25
C PHE A 43 -1.01 1.89 -8.22
N THR A 44 -1.43 0.76 -7.69
CA THR A 44 -2.12 -0.25 -8.50
C THR A 44 -3.42 0.33 -9.05
N GLN A 45 -3.86 -0.13 -10.22
CA GLN A 45 -5.15 0.31 -10.79
C GLN A 45 -6.30 0.15 -9.79
N LYS A 46 -6.24 -0.89 -8.95
CA LYS A 46 -7.17 -1.12 -7.86
C LYS A 46 -7.15 0.01 -6.82
N GLU A 47 -5.97 0.43 -6.35
CA GLU A 47 -5.85 1.52 -5.38
C GLU A 47 -6.34 2.85 -5.95
N ILE A 48 -6.02 3.14 -7.22
CA ILE A 48 -6.52 4.35 -7.91
C ILE A 48 -8.04 4.34 -7.95
N ARG A 49 -8.63 3.21 -8.36
CA ARG A 49 -10.09 3.03 -8.42
C ARG A 49 -10.73 3.17 -7.05
N ASP A 50 -10.17 2.54 -6.03
CA ASP A 50 -10.67 2.60 -4.65
C ASP A 50 -10.62 4.03 -4.10
N GLN A 51 -9.58 4.79 -4.44
CA GLN A 51 -9.45 6.20 -4.07
C GLN A 51 -10.52 7.06 -4.76
N GLN A 52 -10.72 6.89 -6.07
CA GLN A 52 -11.77 7.59 -6.82
C GLN A 52 -13.17 7.30 -6.26
N ILE A 53 -13.48 6.03 -5.98
CA ILE A 53 -14.76 5.64 -5.37
C ILE A 53 -14.89 6.26 -3.98
N GLY A 54 -13.83 6.27 -3.18
CA GLY A 54 -13.82 6.90 -1.85
C GLY A 54 -14.09 8.40 -1.91
N ASP A 55 -13.53 9.10 -2.89
CA ASP A 55 -13.74 10.54 -3.06
C ASP A 55 -15.16 10.85 -3.55
N LEU A 56 -15.72 10.02 -4.44
CA LEU A 56 -17.14 10.09 -4.80
C LEU A 56 -18.06 9.83 -3.59
N CYS A 57 -17.72 8.87 -2.73
CA CYS A 57 -18.46 8.62 -1.48
C CYS A 57 -18.50 9.90 -0.62
N LYS A 58 -17.34 10.57 -0.45
CA LYS A 58 -17.25 11.83 0.31
C LYS A 58 -18.05 12.95 -0.35
N GLN A 59 -17.99 13.09 -1.67
CA GLN A 59 -18.75 14.09 -2.43
C GLN A 59 -20.26 13.95 -2.20
N HIS A 60 -20.75 12.71 -2.14
CA HIS A 60 -22.15 12.41 -1.83
C HIS A 60 -22.47 12.36 -0.33
N LYS A 61 -21.57 12.82 0.54
CA LYS A 61 -21.72 12.78 2.01
C LYS A 61 -22.08 11.38 2.51
N PHE A 62 -21.52 10.36 1.88
CA PHE A 62 -21.75 8.94 2.16
C PHE A 62 -23.22 8.49 2.02
N ARG A 63 -24.07 9.27 1.33
CA ARG A 63 -25.44 8.84 0.98
C ARG A 63 -25.44 7.58 0.12
N TYR A 64 -24.41 7.41 -0.70
CA TYR A 64 -24.14 6.19 -1.45
C TYR A 64 -22.84 5.58 -0.95
N GLY A 65 -22.91 4.32 -0.54
CA GLY A 65 -21.75 3.56 -0.08
C GLY A 65 -20.90 3.04 -1.22
N TYR A 66 -19.69 2.57 -0.88
CA TYR A 66 -18.67 2.08 -1.81
C TYR A 66 -19.24 1.13 -2.89
N ARG A 67 -19.97 0.09 -2.48
CA ARG A 67 -20.51 -0.93 -3.41
C ARG A 67 -21.45 -0.33 -4.46
N LYS A 68 -22.23 0.69 -4.08
CA LYS A 68 -23.18 1.34 -4.99
C LYS A 68 -22.43 2.19 -6.01
N ILE A 69 -21.47 2.99 -5.56
CA ILE A 69 -20.68 3.85 -6.43
C ILE A 69 -19.80 3.00 -7.37
N ALA A 70 -19.16 1.94 -6.86
CA ALA A 70 -18.33 1.01 -7.63
C ALA A 70 -19.10 0.29 -8.75
N ALA A 71 -20.42 0.13 -8.60
CA ALA A 71 -21.28 -0.47 -9.63
C ALA A 71 -21.73 0.55 -10.70
N LEU A 72 -21.80 1.84 -10.35
CA LEU A 72 -22.25 2.91 -11.26
C LEU A 72 -21.10 3.56 -12.02
N TYR A 73 -19.88 3.51 -11.47
CA TYR A 73 -18.66 4.06 -12.05
C TYR A 73 -17.62 2.93 -12.19
N PRO A 74 -17.56 2.22 -13.33
CA PRO A 74 -16.63 1.13 -13.56
C PRO A 74 -15.18 1.59 -13.62
#